data_AF-A0A922YWR8-F1
#
_entry.id   AF-A0A922YWR8-F1
#
_cell.length_a   1.000
_cell.length_b   1.000
_cell.length_c   1.000
_cell.angle_alpha   90.00
_cell.angle_beta   90.00
_cell.angle_gamma   90.00
#
_symmetry.space_group_name_H-M   'P 1'
#
loop_
_entity.id
_entity.type
_entity.pdbx_description
1 polymer ?
#
loop_
_entity_poly.entity_id
_entity_poly.type
_entity_poly.pdbx_seq_one_letter_code
_entity_poly.pdbx_strand_id
1 'polypeptide(L)'
;MNLASTTALLTQSLAVGATGMPLIEQTIGAFFDDMVARQPDHEALVSVHQGLRYSYRALQTEANRLASALLRQGLVPGDRVGIWSHNNAEWVLMQLATAKAGLILVNINPAYRTSEVEYALNKVGCKLLVTMAKFKTSDYLGML
;
A
#
# COMPACT_ATOMS: atom_id res chain seq x y z
N MET A 1 33.61 -21.33 -6.50
CA MET A 1 32.55 -22.33 -6.80
C MET A 1 31.27 -21.80 -6.15
N ASN A 2 30.34 -21.32 -6.98
CA ASN A 2 29.19 -20.52 -6.57
C ASN A 2 27.98 -21.44 -6.30
N LEU A 3 27.54 -21.54 -5.05
CA LEU A 3 26.32 -22.25 -4.67
C LEU A 3 25.16 -21.25 -4.70
N ALA A 4 24.49 -21.15 -5.84
CA ALA A 4 23.22 -20.44 -5.97
C ALA A 4 22.16 -21.21 -5.16
N SER A 5 21.81 -20.69 -3.98
CA SER A 5 20.68 -21.17 -3.19
C SER A 5 19.39 -20.93 -3.98
N THR A 6 18.80 -22.01 -4.48
CA THR A 6 17.53 -21.96 -5.20
C THR A 6 16.42 -21.98 -4.15
N THR A 7 16.03 -20.81 -3.65
CA THR A 7 14.89 -20.70 -2.73
C THR A 7 13.64 -21.12 -3.48
N ALA A 8 13.09 -22.28 -3.14
CA ALA A 8 11.84 -22.76 -3.74
C ALA A 8 10.72 -21.73 -3.49
N LEU A 9 9.96 -21.39 -4.54
CA LEU A 9 8.78 -20.54 -4.41
C LEU A 9 7.74 -21.28 -3.57
N LEU A 10 7.50 -20.81 -2.36
CA LEU A 10 6.37 -21.28 -1.55
C LEU A 10 5.08 -20.81 -2.23
N THR A 11 4.29 -21.75 -2.74
CA THR A 11 2.99 -21.49 -3.37
C THR A 11 1.82 -21.66 -2.39
N GLN A 12 2.08 -22.19 -1.20
CA GLN A 12 1.06 -22.48 -0.19
C GLN A 12 1.56 -22.08 1.20
N SER A 13 0.68 -21.43 1.97
CA SER A 13 0.86 -21.15 3.38
C SER A 13 -0.44 -21.53 4.08
N LEU A 14 -0.36 -22.39 5.11
CA LEU A 14 -1.51 -22.95 5.80
C LEU A 14 -1.42 -22.63 7.30
N ALA A 15 -2.48 -22.05 7.86
CA ALA A 15 -2.67 -21.89 9.29
C ALA A 15 -4.04 -22.47 9.66
N VAL A 16 -4.08 -23.46 10.55
CA VAL A 16 -5.33 -24.10 11.03
C VAL A 16 -5.42 -23.94 12.54
N GLY A 17 -6.44 -23.23 13.00
CA GLY A 17 -6.80 -23.08 14.41
C GLY A 17 -8.31 -23.22 14.57
N ALA A 18 -8.79 -23.55 15.78
CA ALA A 18 -10.22 -23.66 16.02
C ALA A 18 -10.87 -22.26 15.99
N THR A 19 -11.66 -21.97 14.95
CA THR A 19 -12.40 -20.70 14.85
C THR A 19 -13.90 -20.95 14.65
N GLY A 20 -14.74 -20.25 15.42
CA GLY A 20 -16.20 -20.25 15.23
C GLY A 20 -16.66 -19.38 14.05
N MET A 21 -15.76 -18.56 13.50
CA MET A 21 -15.96 -17.77 12.30
C MET A 21 -14.97 -18.26 11.23
N PRO A 22 -15.40 -18.52 9.99
CA PRO A 22 -14.49 -18.89 8.91
C PRO A 22 -13.45 -17.80 8.67
N LEU A 23 -12.21 -18.22 8.35
CA LEU A 23 -11.16 -17.30 7.93
C LEU A 23 -11.51 -16.69 6.57
N ILE A 24 -11.21 -15.41 6.39
CA ILE A 24 -11.28 -14.79 5.07
C ILE A 24 -10.03 -15.21 4.29
N GLU A 25 -10.22 -16.04 3.27
CA GLU A 25 -9.14 -16.55 2.40
C GLU A 25 -8.85 -15.64 1.19
N GLN A 26 -9.65 -14.58 1.02
CA GLN A 26 -9.47 -13.61 -0.05
C GLN A 26 -8.29 -12.67 0.22
N THR A 27 -7.62 -12.23 -0.83
CA THR A 27 -6.69 -11.09 -0.73
C THR A 27 -7.45 -9.83 -0.30
N ILE A 28 -6.74 -8.87 0.31
CA ILE A 28 -7.33 -7.58 0.70
C ILE A 28 -8.01 -6.90 -0.49
N GLY A 29 -7.39 -6.95 -1.68
CA GLY A 29 -7.95 -6.34 -2.88
C GLY A 29 -9.24 -7.00 -3.36
N ALA A 30 -9.35 -8.33 -3.24
CA ALA A 30 -10.56 -9.07 -3.61
C ALA A 30 -11.69 -8.86 -2.59
N PHE A 31 -11.39 -8.94 -1.30
CA PHE A 31 -12.39 -8.68 -0.25
C PHE A 31 -12.93 -7.25 -0.32
N PHE A 32 -12.06 -6.28 -0.65
CA PHE A 32 -12.50 -4.90 -0.87
C PHE A 32 -13.45 -4.77 -2.07
N ASP A 33 -13.20 -5.47 -3.18
CA ASP A 33 -14.12 -5.46 -4.33
C ASP A 33 -15.48 -6.05 -4.00
N ASP A 34 -15.52 -7.13 -3.21
CA ASP A 34 -16.76 -7.72 -2.71
C ASP A 34 -17.54 -6.72 -1.83
N MET A 35 -16.84 -5.97 -0.99
CA MET A 35 -17.46 -4.91 -0.18
C MET A 35 -18.02 -3.77 -1.05
N VAL A 36 -17.30 -3.38 -2.10
CA VAL A 36 -17.77 -2.36 -3.05
C VAL A 36 -19.03 -2.84 -3.79
N ALA A 37 -19.11 -4.12 -4.16
CA ALA A 37 -20.30 -4.69 -4.78
C ALA A 37 -21.52 -4.69 -3.83
N ARG A 38 -21.30 -4.94 -2.53
CA ARG A 38 -22.37 -5.00 -1.52
C ARG A 38 -22.92 -3.64 -1.12
N GLN A 39 -22.06 -2.62 -1.03
CA GLN A 39 -22.42 -1.30 -0.49
C GLN A 39 -21.74 -0.14 -1.24
N PRO A 40 -21.96 -0.02 -2.55
CA PRO A 40 -21.17 0.87 -3.40
C PRO A 40 -21.25 2.34 -3.02
N ASP A 41 -22.43 2.78 -2.56
CA ASP A 41 -22.71 4.20 -2.30
C ASP A 41 -22.56 4.56 -0.81
N HIS A 42 -22.20 3.59 0.05
CA HIS A 42 -21.93 3.83 1.45
C HIS A 42 -20.58 4.54 1.64
N GLU A 43 -20.48 5.42 2.63
CA GLU A 43 -19.26 6.17 2.94
C GLU A 43 -18.14 5.23 3.43
N ALA A 44 -17.01 5.20 2.71
CA ALA A 44 -15.89 4.31 2.99
C ALA A 44 -14.72 5.03 3.65
N LEU A 45 -14.46 6.28 3.27
CA LEU A 45 -13.33 7.07 3.76
C LEU A 45 -13.71 8.54 3.89
N VAL A 46 -13.41 9.12 5.05
CA VAL A 46 -13.55 10.55 5.33
C VAL A 46 -12.21 11.10 5.78
N SER A 47 -11.65 12.02 5.00
CA SER A 47 -10.51 12.83 5.40
C SER A 47 -10.98 14.24 5.69
N VAL A 48 -11.26 14.52 6.97
CA VAL A 48 -11.82 15.81 7.41
C VAL A 48 -10.88 16.97 7.07
N HIS A 49 -9.59 16.81 7.32
CA HIS A 49 -8.60 17.87 7.11
C HIS A 49 -8.31 18.15 5.62
N GLN A 50 -8.60 17.20 4.73
CA GLN A 50 -8.52 17.42 3.27
C GLN A 50 -9.88 17.79 2.65
N GLY A 51 -10.97 17.75 3.43
CA GLY A 51 -12.33 17.94 2.90
C GLY A 51 -12.76 16.83 1.93
N LEU A 52 -12.17 15.64 2.01
CA LEU A 52 -12.44 14.53 1.09
C LEU A 52 -13.38 13.50 1.72
N ARG A 53 -14.33 13.02 0.93
CA ARG A 53 -15.23 11.92 1.27
C ARG A 53 -15.34 10.99 0.07
N TYR A 54 -15.20 9.69 0.31
CA TYR A 54 -15.35 8.67 -0.71
C TYR A 54 -16.42 7.68 -0.30
N SER A 55 -17.32 7.36 -1.21
CA SER A 55 -18.07 6.11 -1.15
C SER A 55 -17.15 4.92 -1.47
N TYR A 56 -17.57 3.68 -1.20
CA TYR A 56 -16.82 2.49 -1.61
C TYR A 56 -16.51 2.50 -3.12
N ARG A 57 -17.49 2.83 -3.96
CA ARG A 57 -17.32 2.91 -5.42
C ARG A 57 -16.30 3.98 -5.82
N ALA A 58 -16.37 5.17 -5.21
CA ALA A 58 -15.44 6.25 -5.50
C ALA A 58 -14.01 5.89 -5.06
N LEU A 59 -13.87 5.29 -3.86
CA LEU A 59 -12.59 4.85 -3.34
C LEU A 59 -11.97 3.75 -4.22
N GLN A 60 -12.76 2.80 -4.68
CA GLN A 60 -12.31 1.75 -5.60
C GLN A 60 -11.85 2.31 -6.94
N THR A 61 -12.55 3.30 -7.47
CA THR A 61 -12.18 3.96 -8.73
C THR A 61 -10.78 4.57 -8.63
N GLU A 62 -10.52 5.34 -7.57
CA GLU A 62 -9.20 5.94 -7.36
C GLU A 62 -8.13 4.91 -7.01
N ALA A 63 -8.45 3.88 -6.23
CA ALA A 63 -7.52 2.79 -5.92
C ALA A 63 -7.11 2.01 -7.18
N ASN A 64 -8.06 1.69 -8.07
CA ASN A 64 -7.79 1.01 -9.33
C ASN A 64 -6.98 1.87 -10.29
N ARG A 65 -7.27 3.18 -10.34
CA ARG A 65 -6.49 4.15 -11.12
C ARG A 65 -5.04 4.21 -10.63
N LEU A 66 -4.83 4.27 -9.31
CA LEU A 66 -3.51 4.28 -8.71
C LEU A 66 -2.77 2.96 -8.91
N ALA A 67 -3.43 1.81 -8.72
CA ALA A 67 -2.85 0.50 -9.00
C ALA A 67 -2.37 0.39 -10.45
N SER A 68 -3.19 0.84 -11.40
CA SER A 68 -2.84 0.89 -12.82
C SER A 68 -1.66 1.82 -13.09
N ALA A 69 -1.58 2.96 -12.40
CA ALA A 69 -0.46 3.88 -12.54
C ALA A 69 0.85 3.28 -12.02
N LEU A 70 0.82 2.61 -10.86
CA LEU A 70 1.98 1.92 -10.29
C LEU A 70 2.51 0.83 -11.23
N LEU A 71 1.61 0.02 -11.81
CA LEU A 71 2.00 -1.00 -12.79
C LEU A 71 2.59 -0.38 -14.08
N ARG A 72 2.04 0.75 -14.55
CA ARG A 72 2.60 1.49 -15.70
C ARG A 72 3.99 2.08 -15.44
N GLN A 73 4.35 2.32 -14.18
CA GLN A 73 5.71 2.71 -13.80
C GLN A 73 6.73 1.54 -13.87
N GLY A 74 6.31 0.36 -14.35
CA GLY A 74 7.18 -0.81 -14.52
C GLY A 74 7.30 -1.67 -13.26
N LEU A 75 6.49 -1.43 -12.24
CA LEU A 75 6.42 -2.28 -11.05
C LEU A 75 5.68 -3.58 -11.38
N VAL A 76 6.17 -4.68 -10.83
CA VAL A 76 5.57 -6.02 -10.96
C VAL A 76 5.19 -6.58 -9.59
N PRO A 77 4.26 -7.55 -9.49
CA PRO A 77 3.93 -8.18 -8.22
C PRO A 77 5.16 -8.66 -7.44
N GLY A 78 5.19 -8.39 -6.14
CA GLY A 78 6.33 -8.63 -5.27
C GLY A 78 7.31 -7.46 -5.15
N ASP A 79 7.22 -6.44 -6.01
CA ASP A 79 8.02 -5.22 -5.86
C ASP A 79 7.59 -4.41 -4.64
N ARG A 80 8.57 -3.74 -4.02
CA ARG A 80 8.38 -2.91 -2.83
C ARG A 80 8.23 -1.44 -3.19
N VAL A 81 7.19 -0.81 -2.64
CA VAL A 81 6.91 0.62 -2.79
C VAL A 81 6.89 1.26 -1.41
N GLY A 82 7.74 2.25 -1.20
CA GLY A 82 7.77 3.05 0.01
C GLY A 82 6.65 4.09 0.01
N ILE A 83 6.00 4.30 1.16
CA ILE A 83 5.20 5.48 1.41
C ILE A 83 5.77 6.25 2.61
N TRP A 84 6.09 7.52 2.38
CA TRP A 84 6.56 8.44 3.41
C TRP A 84 5.57 9.61 3.52
N SER A 85 4.56 9.42 4.36
CA SER A 85 3.42 10.33 4.48
C SER A 85 2.77 10.22 5.86
N HIS A 86 2.14 11.31 6.28
CA HIS A 86 1.18 11.30 7.38
C HIS A 86 -0.17 10.71 6.94
N ASN A 87 -1.10 10.58 7.89
CA ASN A 87 -2.46 10.12 7.65
C ASN A 87 -3.21 11.09 6.74
N ASN A 88 -3.44 10.68 5.49
CA ASN A 88 -4.24 11.36 4.49
C ASN A 88 -5.01 10.32 3.64
N ALA A 89 -5.85 10.78 2.72
CA ALA A 89 -6.64 9.89 1.87
C ALA A 89 -5.75 9.03 0.95
N GLU A 90 -4.66 9.60 0.45
CA GLU A 90 -3.68 8.96 -0.42
C GLU A 90 -2.99 7.78 0.27
N TRP A 91 -2.81 7.84 1.60
CA TRP A 91 -2.28 6.73 2.38
C TRP A 91 -3.18 5.50 2.28
N VAL A 92 -4.51 5.67 2.41
CA VAL A 92 -5.49 4.58 2.27
C VAL A 92 -5.54 4.09 0.82
N LEU A 93 -5.49 5.01 -0.15
CA LEU A 93 -5.42 4.65 -1.56
C LEU A 93 -4.19 3.79 -1.87
N MET A 94 -3.02 4.12 -1.31
CA MET A 94 -1.79 3.34 -1.48
C MET A 94 -1.94 1.91 -0.92
N GLN A 95 -2.62 1.73 0.22
CA GLN A 95 -2.88 0.39 0.76
C GLN A 95 -3.71 -0.46 -0.19
N LEU A 96 -4.82 0.09 -0.66
CA LEU A 96 -5.74 -0.62 -1.56
C LEU A 96 -5.07 -0.86 -2.92
N ALA A 97 -4.42 0.15 -3.48
CA ALA A 97 -3.77 0.06 -4.78
C ALA A 97 -2.63 -0.97 -4.80
N THR A 98 -1.76 -0.96 -3.78
CA THR A 98 -0.66 -1.92 -3.70
C THR A 98 -1.16 -3.34 -3.45
N ALA A 99 -2.14 -3.53 -2.55
CA ALA A 99 -2.76 -4.84 -2.34
C ALA A 99 -3.41 -5.38 -3.62
N LYS A 100 -4.06 -4.53 -4.41
CA LYS A 100 -4.66 -4.90 -5.71
C LYS A 100 -3.63 -5.20 -6.79
N ALA A 101 -2.53 -4.46 -6.82
CA ALA A 101 -1.45 -4.65 -7.78
C ALA A 101 -0.48 -5.80 -7.41
N GLY A 102 -0.66 -6.43 -6.24
CA GLY A 102 0.27 -7.44 -5.72
C GLY A 102 1.62 -6.86 -5.30
N LEU A 103 1.67 -5.57 -4.98
CA LEU A 103 2.86 -4.85 -4.54
C LEU A 103 2.98 -4.87 -3.02
N ILE A 104 4.21 -4.80 -2.52
CA ILE A 104 4.50 -4.73 -1.10
C ILE A 104 4.60 -3.26 -0.69
N LEU A 105 3.65 -2.78 0.12
CA LEU A 105 3.70 -1.44 0.69
C LEU A 105 4.63 -1.41 1.90
N VAL A 106 5.61 -0.50 1.88
CA VAL A 106 6.55 -0.25 2.96
C VAL A 106 6.21 1.09 3.60
N ASN A 107 5.72 1.03 4.85
CA ASN A 107 5.36 2.23 5.60
C ASN A 107 6.61 2.85 6.24
N ILE A 108 6.98 4.05 5.81
CA ILE A 108 8.13 4.80 6.34
C ILE A 108 7.60 5.80 7.37
N ASN A 109 8.20 5.82 8.56
CA ASN A 109 7.79 6.72 9.62
C ASN A 109 7.94 8.19 9.17
N PRO A 110 6.84 8.97 9.14
CA PRO A 110 6.90 10.37 8.71
C PRO A 110 7.75 11.26 9.62
N ALA A 111 8.07 10.82 10.84
CA ALA A 111 8.94 11.54 11.78
C ALA A 111 10.45 11.35 11.50
N TYR A 112 10.83 10.45 10.59
CA TYR A 112 12.22 10.24 10.24
C TYR A 112 12.84 11.48 9.61
N ARG A 113 14.09 11.78 10.00
CA ARG A 113 14.94 12.78 9.35
C ARG A 113 15.71 12.13 8.20
N THR A 114 16.36 12.96 7.38
CA THR A 114 17.07 12.53 6.16
C THR A 114 17.91 11.27 6.33
N SER A 115 18.77 11.19 7.35
CA SER A 115 19.64 10.03 7.57
C SER A 115 18.88 8.74 7.92
N GLU A 116 17.75 8.84 8.64
CA GLU A 116 16.93 7.70 9.03
C GLU A 116 16.14 7.17 7.82
N VAL A 117 15.62 8.07 6.99
CA VAL A 117 14.93 7.71 5.74
C VAL A 117 15.88 7.09 4.74
N GLU A 118 17.05 7.68 4.54
CA GLU A 118 18.07 7.15 3.64
C GLU A 118 18.47 5.73 4.03
N TYR A 119 18.73 5.50 5.33
CA TYR A 119 19.01 4.16 5.84
C TYR A 119 17.84 3.19 5.61
N ALA A 120 16.60 3.62 5.89
CA ALA A 120 15.41 2.77 5.69
C ALA A 120 15.20 2.41 4.21
N LEU A 121 15.32 3.39 3.31
CA LEU A 121 15.16 3.18 1.86
C LEU A 121 16.22 2.21 1.31
N ASN A 122 17.49 2.42 1.69
CA ASN A 122 18.60 1.57 1.27
C ASN A 122 18.46 0.13 1.79
N LYS A 123 17.95 -0.04 3.01
CA LYS A 123 17.75 -1.37 3.61
C LYS A 123 16.58 -2.13 3.00
N VAL A 124 15.48 -1.45 2.70
CA VAL A 124 14.26 -2.11 2.25
C VAL A 124 14.28 -2.35 0.73
N GLY A 125 15.10 -1.64 -0.04
CA GLY A 125 15.21 -1.85 -1.49
C GLY A 125 13.88 -1.62 -2.19
N CYS A 126 13.22 -0.50 -1.85
CA CYS A 126 12.04 -0.02 -2.56
C CYS A 126 12.42 0.40 -3.98
N LYS A 127 11.61 0.01 -4.97
CA LYS A 127 11.80 0.44 -6.37
C LYS A 127 11.20 1.82 -6.64
N LEU A 128 10.27 2.25 -5.80
CA LEU A 128 9.57 3.52 -5.92
C LEU A 128 9.25 4.07 -4.52
N LEU A 129 9.33 5.38 -4.37
CA LEU A 129 8.89 6.11 -3.18
C LEU A 129 7.73 7.04 -3.53
N VAL A 130 6.64 6.92 -2.78
CA VAL A 130 5.55 7.89 -2.74
C VAL A 130 5.72 8.73 -1.48
N THR A 131 5.80 10.05 -1.63
CA THR A 131 6.00 10.96 -0.50
C THR A 131 4.99 12.10 -0.55
N MET A 132 4.59 12.58 0.63
CA MET A 132 3.98 13.90 0.74
C MET A 132 5.02 14.95 0.34
N ALA A 133 4.60 16.07 -0.26
CA ALA A 133 5.55 17.12 -0.63
C ALA A 133 6.04 17.91 0.59
N LYS A 134 5.10 18.38 1.42
CA LYS A 134 5.34 19.15 2.64
C LYS A 134 4.29 18.83 3.70
N PHE A 135 4.68 18.90 4.97
CA PHE A 135 3.73 18.87 6.08
C PHE A 135 4.23 19.75 7.23
N LYS A 136 3.42 20.73 7.64
CA LYS A 136 3.81 21.76 8.61
C LYS A 136 5.17 22.38 8.20
N THR A 137 6.19 22.26 9.04
CA THR A 137 7.54 22.79 8.82
C THR A 137 8.45 21.84 8.03
N SER A 138 7.99 20.62 7.71
CA SER A 138 8.81 19.61 7.04
C SER A 138 8.65 19.70 5.52
N ASP A 139 9.77 19.87 4.81
CA ASP A 139 9.86 19.79 3.35
C ASP A 139 10.42 18.42 2.95
N TYR A 140 9.53 17.46 2.72
CA TYR A 140 9.89 16.06 2.45
C TYR A 140 10.63 15.91 1.13
N LEU A 141 10.25 16.69 0.10
CA LEU A 141 10.96 16.68 -1.17
C LEU A 141 12.35 17.28 -1.04
N GLY A 142 12.52 18.32 -0.21
CA GLY A 142 13.84 18.89 0.08
C GLY A 142 14.73 18.00 0.97
N MET A 143 14.19 16.93 1.55
CA MET A 143 14.94 15.95 2.34
C MET A 143 15.43 14.75 1.51
N LEU A 144 14.98 14.61 0.26
CA LEU A 144 15.45 13.63 -0.73
C LEU A 144 16.61 14.21 -1.55
#